data_AF-A0A8B6C392-F1
#
_entry.id   AF-A0A8B6C392-F1
#
_cell.length_a   1.000
_cell.length_b   1.000
_cell.length_c   1.000
_cell.angle_alpha   90.00
_cell.angle_beta   90.00
_cell.angle_gamma   90.00
#
_symmetry.space_group_name_H-M   'P 1'
#
loop_
_entity.id
_entity.type
_entity.pdbx_description
1 polymer ?
#
loop_
_entity_poly.entity_id
_entity_poly.type
_entity_poly.pdbx_seq_one_letter_code
_entity_poly.pdbx_strand_id
1 'polypeptide(L)'
;MQKMERCLVENHNRLVLDSLEPGDLIAIKDNILYSHWAVYAGDELVIHMAGNGQEGVVSNSGYSFSIAGKSFDKCVVKIESFWKVVANGIAKKNNKKDKKNMYD
;
A
#
# COMPACT_ATOMS: atom_id res chain seq x y z
N MET A 1 -5.44 -2.37 19.93
CA MET A 1 -6.40 -1.40 19.36
C MET A 1 -7.77 -1.67 19.98
N GLN A 2 -8.38 -0.66 20.60
CA GLN A 2 -9.71 -0.80 21.23
C GLN A 2 -10.79 -0.98 20.14
N LYS A 3 -11.92 -1.63 20.46
CA LYS A 3 -13.00 -1.91 19.48
C LYS A 3 -13.50 -0.65 18.77
N MET A 4 -13.56 0.47 19.49
CA MET A 4 -13.98 1.77 18.97
C MET A 4 -12.98 2.35 17.95
N GLU A 5 -11.68 2.27 18.22
CA GLU A 5 -10.63 2.75 17.32
C GLU A 5 -10.63 2.00 15.98
N ARG A 6 -10.86 0.68 16.00
CA ARG A 6 -10.97 -0.11 14.77
C ARG A 6 -12.14 0.32 13.89
N CYS A 7 -13.30 0.58 14.49
CA CYS A 7 -14.48 1.06 13.76
C CYS A 7 -14.22 2.43 13.10
N LEU A 8 -13.51 3.33 13.80
CA LEU A 8 -13.13 4.64 13.25
C LEU A 8 -12.16 4.51 12.07
N VAL A 9 -11.16 3.62 12.18
CA VAL A 9 -10.20 3.35 11.09
C VAL A 9 -10.90 2.74 9.88
N GLU A 10 -11.81 1.78 10.10
CA GLU A 10 -12.58 1.17 9.01
C GLU A 10 -13.48 2.18 8.31
N ASN A 11 -14.20 3.01 9.07
CA ASN A 11 -15.06 4.06 8.50
C ASN A 11 -14.23 5.11 7.72
N HIS A 12 -13.07 5.51 8.25
CA HIS A 12 -12.13 6.38 7.52
C HIS A 12 -11.67 5.74 6.20
N ASN A 13 -11.24 4.48 6.25
CA ASN A 13 -10.75 3.76 5.07
C ASN A 13 -11.86 3.58 4.01
N ARG A 14 -13.12 3.38 4.44
CA ARG A 14 -14.28 3.35 3.55
C ARG A 14 -14.47 4.68 2.84
N LEU A 15 -14.46 5.80 3.57
CA LEU A 15 -14.58 7.13 2.98
C LEU A 15 -13.44 7.44 2.00
N VAL A 16 -12.23 6.96 2.29
CA VAL A 16 -11.11 7.06 1.35
C VAL A 16 -11.41 6.23 0.10
N LEU A 17 -11.80 4.97 0.25
CA LEU A 17 -12.11 4.07 -0.87
C LEU A 17 -13.21 4.64 -1.79
N ASP A 18 -14.26 5.19 -1.21
CA ASP A 18 -15.37 5.83 -1.96
C ASP A 18 -14.90 7.06 -2.76
N SER A 19 -13.78 7.68 -2.36
CA SER A 19 -13.20 8.85 -3.05
C SER A 19 -12.13 8.49 -4.09
N LEU A 20 -11.79 7.21 -4.24
CA LEU A 20 -10.74 6.76 -5.14
C LEU A 20 -11.25 6.57 -6.58
N GLU A 21 -10.44 7.02 -7.52
CA GLU A 21 -10.58 6.78 -8.96
C GLU A 21 -9.44 5.88 -9.44
N PRO A 22 -9.68 5.00 -10.43
CA PRO A 22 -8.62 4.16 -10.98
C PRO A 22 -7.38 4.98 -11.37
N GLY A 23 -6.22 4.56 -10.88
CA GLY A 23 -4.95 5.27 -11.02
C GLY A 23 -4.51 6.08 -9.80
N ASP A 24 -5.39 6.29 -8.82
CA ASP A 24 -5.03 6.99 -7.58
C ASP A 24 -3.96 6.25 -6.78
N LEU A 25 -2.99 7.00 -6.26
CA LEU A 25 -1.95 6.49 -5.39
C LEU A 25 -2.43 6.49 -3.93
N ILE A 26 -2.37 5.32 -3.30
CA ILE A 26 -2.78 5.10 -1.92
C ILE A 26 -1.52 4.92 -1.06
N ALA A 27 -1.37 5.76 -0.04
CA ALA A 27 -0.41 5.59 1.02
C ALA A 27 -1.07 4.84 2.19
N ILE A 28 -0.50 3.71 2.58
CA ILE A 28 -0.99 2.88 3.67
C ILE A 28 0.00 3.02 4.82
N LYS A 29 -0.47 3.59 5.92
CA LYS A 29 0.32 3.71 7.15
C LYS A 29 -0.13 2.65 8.12
N ASP A 30 0.72 1.67 8.35
CA ASP A 30 0.58 0.79 9.50
C ASP A 30 1.36 1.38 10.70
N ASN A 31 1.10 0.89 11.91
CA ASN A 31 1.74 1.33 13.15
C ASN A 31 3.24 0.99 13.21
N ILE A 32 3.77 0.28 12.21
CA ILE A 32 5.17 -0.14 12.10
C ILE A 32 5.85 0.75 11.06
N LEU A 33 7.05 1.24 11.40
CA LEU A 33 8.06 2.09 10.72
C LEU A 33 8.08 2.32 9.19
N TYR A 34 7.27 1.67 8.35
CA TYR A 34 7.24 1.82 6.90
C TYR A 34 5.86 2.25 6.38
N SER A 35 5.84 3.17 5.40
CA SER A 35 4.64 3.49 4.63
C SER A 35 4.57 2.59 3.41
N HIS A 36 3.56 1.74 3.35
CA HIS A 36 3.27 0.89 2.21
C HIS A 36 2.49 1.67 1.14
N TRP A 37 2.57 1.24 -0.12
CA TRP A 37 1.96 1.94 -1.25
C TRP A 37 1.22 1.00 -2.18
N ALA A 38 0.12 1.47 -2.72
CA ALA A 38 -0.69 0.75 -3.70
C ALA A 38 -1.33 1.74 -4.68
N VAL A 39 -1.68 1.26 -5.88
CA VAL A 39 -2.43 2.03 -6.87
C VAL A 39 -3.84 1.45 -6.97
N TYR A 40 -4.86 2.28 -6.94
CA TYR A 40 -6.24 1.83 -7.07
C TYR A 40 -6.54 1.37 -8.51
N ALA A 41 -7.10 0.18 -8.67
CA ALA A 41 -7.43 -0.39 -9.97
C ALA A 41 -8.92 -0.30 -10.32
N GLY A 42 -9.78 0.10 -9.37
CA GLY A 42 -11.24 -0.04 -9.47
C GLY A 42 -11.75 -1.27 -8.71
N ASP A 43 -13.07 -1.38 -8.54
CA ASP A 43 -13.75 -2.52 -7.92
C ASP A 43 -13.18 -2.96 -6.56
N GLU A 44 -12.78 -2.00 -5.73
CA GLU A 44 -12.11 -2.25 -4.44
C GLU A 44 -10.78 -3.04 -4.55
N LEU A 45 -10.19 -3.10 -5.74
CA LEU A 45 -8.91 -3.75 -6.01
C LEU A 45 -7.77 -2.75 -6.07
N VAL A 46 -6.61 -3.18 -5.60
CA VAL A 46 -5.38 -2.40 -5.63
C VAL A 46 -4.23 -3.22 -6.19
N ILE A 47 -3.34 -2.54 -6.91
CA ILE A 47 -2.07 -3.09 -7.38
C ILE A 47 -0.98 -2.63 -6.41
N HIS A 48 -0.26 -3.56 -5.80
CA HIS A 48 0.83 -3.24 -4.90
C HIS A 48 2.01 -4.19 -5.05
N MET A 49 3.17 -3.75 -4.60
CA MET A 49 4.33 -4.63 -4.43
C MET A 49 4.15 -5.44 -3.15
N ALA A 50 4.28 -6.76 -3.25
CA ALA A 50 4.24 -7.68 -2.12
C ALA A 50 5.60 -8.37 -1.98
N GLY A 51 5.98 -8.74 -0.74
CA GLY A 51 7.13 -9.63 -0.54
C GLY A 51 6.91 -10.98 -1.20
N ASN A 52 8.00 -11.67 -1.55
CA ASN A 52 7.94 -13.02 -2.08
C ASN A 52 7.73 -14.02 -0.91
N GLY A 53 6.54 -14.01 -0.33
CA GLY A 53 6.14 -14.80 0.84
C GLY A 53 4.70 -14.52 1.27
N GLN A 54 4.14 -15.35 2.14
CA GLN A 54 2.77 -15.18 2.67
C GLN A 54 2.63 -14.02 3.67
N GLU A 55 3.74 -13.38 4.05
CA GLU A 55 3.78 -12.34 5.08
C GLU A 55 4.22 -10.99 4.51
N GLY A 56 3.25 -10.19 4.04
CA GLY A 56 3.35 -8.73 3.89
C GLY A 56 4.56 -8.18 3.13
N VAL A 57 4.74 -6.86 3.17
CA VAL A 57 5.96 -6.17 2.69
C VAL A 57 7.02 -6.24 3.78
N VAL A 58 7.29 -7.45 4.27
CA VAL A 58 8.56 -7.73 4.91
C VAL A 58 9.34 -8.50 3.87
N SER A 59 10.41 -7.89 3.37
CA SER A 59 11.43 -8.58 2.60
C SER A 59 11.86 -9.81 3.38
N ASN A 60 11.26 -10.97 3.11
CA ASN A 60 11.68 -12.24 3.71
C ASN A 60 12.98 -12.75 3.08
N SER A 61 13.67 -11.91 2.29
CA SER A 61 15.09 -12.07 2.06
C SER A 61 15.81 -11.58 3.31
N GLY A 62 16.60 -12.42 3.97
CA GLY A 62 17.59 -12.02 5.00
C GLY A 62 18.66 -11.02 4.52
N TYR A 63 18.38 -10.30 3.44
CA TYR A 63 19.21 -9.33 2.75
C TYR A 63 18.31 -8.16 2.32
N SER A 64 18.47 -7.01 2.96
CA SER A 64 17.78 -5.75 2.63
C SER A 64 18.40 -5.04 1.40
N PHE A 65 19.51 -5.58 0.89
CA PHE A 65 20.34 -5.00 -0.18
C PHE A 65 20.68 -6.08 -1.23
N SER A 66 20.93 -5.68 -2.48
CA SER A 66 21.49 -6.59 -3.49
C SER A 66 23.00 -6.59 -3.31
N ILE A 67 23.58 -7.76 -3.04
CA ILE A 67 25.02 -7.98 -3.26
C ILE A 67 25.19 -8.16 -4.78
N ALA A 68 26.12 -7.42 -5.38
CA ALA A 68 26.37 -7.45 -6.81
C ALA A 68 26.57 -8.91 -7.29
N GLY A 69 25.82 -9.31 -8.32
CA GLY A 69 25.92 -10.64 -8.93
C GLY A 69 24.89 -11.69 -8.49
N LYS A 70 23.98 -11.39 -7.55
CA LYS A 70 22.89 -12.32 -7.18
C LYS A 70 21.51 -11.67 -7.32
N SER A 71 20.71 -12.20 -8.23
CA SER A 71 19.27 -11.90 -8.31
C SER A 71 18.56 -12.58 -7.15
N PHE A 72 17.80 -11.80 -6.39
CA PHE A 72 16.86 -12.34 -5.42
C PHE A 72 15.47 -11.95 -5.88
N ASP A 73 14.52 -12.89 -5.84
CA ASP A 73 13.11 -12.59 -6.06
C ASP A 73 12.57 -11.88 -4.82
N LYS A 74 12.82 -10.57 -4.75
CA LYS A 74 12.59 -9.75 -3.55
C LYS A 74 11.14 -9.33 -3.39
N CYS A 75 10.44 -9.15 -4.50
CA CYS A 75 9.05 -8.73 -4.51
C CYS A 75 8.33 -9.20 -5.77
N VAL A 76 7.02 -9.27 -5.67
CA VAL A 76 6.10 -9.55 -6.77
C VAL A 76 5.03 -8.48 -6.80
N VAL A 77 4.56 -8.13 -8.00
CA VAL A 77 3.39 -7.25 -8.15
C VAL A 77 2.14 -8.11 -8.01
N LYS A 78 1.23 -7.73 -7.12
CA LYS A 78 -0.04 -8.42 -6.90
C LYS A 78 -1.21 -7.47 -7.07
N ILE A 79 -2.33 -8.04 -7.50
CA ILE A 79 -3.64 -7.40 -7.48
C ILE A 79 -4.43 -8.06 -6.36
N GLU A 80 -4.79 -7.28 -5.33
CA GLU A 80 -5.51 -7.80 -4.16
C GLU A 80 -6.59 -6.81 -3.72
N SER A 81 -7.51 -7.27 -2.87
CA SER A 81 -8.54 -6.40 -2.28
C SER A 81 -7.90 -5.32 -1.40
N PHE A 82 -8.38 -4.09 -1.54
CA PHE A 82 -8.02 -2.94 -0.72
C PHE A 82 -8.04 -3.27 0.78
N TRP A 83 -9.09 -3.94 1.25
CA TRP A 83 -9.25 -4.32 2.65
C TRP A 83 -8.19 -5.30 3.13
N LYS A 84 -7.74 -6.22 2.27
CA LYS A 84 -6.66 -7.17 2.57
C LYS A 84 -5.32 -6.45 2.69
N VAL A 85 -5.05 -5.49 1.81
CA VAL A 85 -3.77 -4.76 1.76
C VAL A 85 -3.66 -3.72 2.88
N VAL A 86 -4.76 -3.05 3.21
CA VAL A 86 -4.80 -2.05 4.30
C VAL A 86 -4.83 -2.73 5.67
N ALA A 87 -5.54 -3.85 5.80
CA ALA A 87 -5.70 -4.59 7.06
C ALA A 87 -6.07 -3.67 8.24
N ASN A 88 -5.17 -3.48 9.20
CA ASN A 88 -5.38 -2.60 10.37
C ASN A 88 -4.79 -1.19 10.19
N GLY A 89 -4.23 -0.89 9.03
CA GLY A 89 -3.61 0.39 8.70
C GLY A 89 -4.61 1.47 8.29
N ILE A 90 -4.09 2.68 8.15
CA ILE A 90 -4.85 3.86 7.70
C ILE A 90 -4.44 4.19 6.27
N ALA A 91 -5.41 4.18 5.37
CA ALA A 91 -5.23 4.55 3.96
C ALA A 91 -5.38 6.07 3.76
N LYS A 92 -4.61 6.63 2.82
CA LYS A 92 -4.70 8.02 2.38
C LYS A 92 -4.43 8.12 0.88
N LYS A 93 -5.34 8.74 0.12
CA LYS A 93 -5.09 9.18 -1.26
C LYS A 93 -3.93 10.19 -1.29
N ASN A 94 -2.96 10.01 -2.16
CA ASN A 94 -1.73 10.80 -2.18
C ASN A 94 -1.18 11.02 -3.60
N ASN A 95 -1.94 11.76 -4.40
CA ASN A 95 -1.56 12.15 -5.77
C ASN A 95 -0.77 13.46 -5.81
N LYS A 96 0.10 13.73 -4.82
CA LYS A 96 0.79 15.03 -4.70
C LYS A 96 1.69 15.37 -5.90
N LYS A 97 2.10 14.36 -6.67
CA LYS A 97 2.97 14.51 -7.84
C LYS A 97 2.21 14.79 -9.15
N ASP A 98 0.87 14.76 -9.13
CA ASP A 98 0.06 15.04 -10.32
C ASP A 98 0.10 16.52 -10.71
N LYS A 99 0.41 17.39 -9.74
CA LYS A 99 0.67 18.80 -10.00
C LYS A 99 2.00 18.92 -10.74
N LYS A 100 1.95 19.06 -12.06
CA LYS A 100 3.09 19.56 -12.83
C LYS A 100 3.44 20.95 -12.33
N ASN A 101 4.70 21.19 -11.98
CA ASN A 101 5.20 22.54 -11.92
C ASN A 101 5.13 23.09 -13.35
N MET A 102 4.55 24.28 -13.55
CA MET A 102 4.42 24.92 -14.87
C MET A 102 5.77 25.36 -15.50
N TYR A 103 6.91 24.86 -15.00
CA TYR A 103 8.25 25.32 -15.35
C TYR A 103 9.21 24.20 -15.80
N ASP A 104 8.70 23.00 -16.10
CA ASP A 104 9.49 21.90 -16.69
C ASP A 104 9.36 21.85 -18.22
#